data_AF-A0A9Q4IQV5-F1
#
_entry.id   AF-A0A9Q4IQV5-F1
#
_cell.length_a   1.000
_cell.length_b   1.000
_cell.length_c   1.000
_cell.angle_alpha   90.00
_cell.angle_beta   90.00
_cell.angle_gamma   90.00
#
_symmetry.space_group_name_H-M   'P 1'
#
loop_
_entity.id
_entity.type
_entity.pdbx_description
1 polymer ?
#
loop_
_entity_poly.entity_id
_entity_poly.type
_entity_poly.pdbx_seq_one_letter_code
_entity_poly.pdbx_strand_id
1 'polypeptide(L)'
;MKHIILTGGTDTARSIAKAIPATPLSAETGGKNVIILTTSGDRDHTIMNIVTSVFGNAGQKCSACSLLLAERSVYEDKNFQKKLIDVATSMKAGNVWNPGNVVGPMITNKK
;
A
#
# COMPACT_ATOMS: atom_id res chain seq x y z
N MET A 1 7.92 32.57 -5.60
CA MET A 1 7.38 31.29 -6.13
C MET A 1 5.94 31.52 -6.54
N LYS A 2 5.50 31.01 -7.69
CA LYS A 2 4.10 31.17 -8.15
C LYS A 2 3.19 30.01 -7.72
N HIS A 3 3.75 28.83 -7.53
CA HIS A 3 3.04 27.61 -7.13
C HIS A 3 4.03 26.58 -6.57
N ILE A 4 3.58 25.70 -5.68
CA ILE A 4 4.36 24.58 -5.14
C ILE A 4 3.61 23.27 -5.42
N ILE A 5 4.32 22.26 -5.92
CA ILE A 5 3.82 20.89 -6.09
C ILE A 5 4.65 19.98 -5.19
N LEU A 6 3.99 19.24 -4.30
CA LEU A 6 4.62 18.34 -3.34
C LEU A 6 4.03 16.93 -3.46
N THR A 7 4.88 15.92 -3.41
CA THR A 7 4.51 14.55 -3.05
C THR A 7 5.35 14.12 -1.86
N GLY A 8 4.72 13.80 -0.74
CA GLY A 8 5.47 13.53 0.50
C GLY A 8 4.61 13.43 1.75
N GLY A 9 5.18 13.77 2.90
CA GLY A 9 4.46 13.70 4.18
C GLY A 9 3.43 14.82 4.35
N THR A 10 2.31 14.51 5.00
CA THR A 10 1.30 15.50 5.41
C THR A 10 1.90 16.60 6.29
N ASP A 11 2.84 16.25 7.18
CA ASP A 11 3.50 17.22 8.06
C ASP A 11 4.37 18.21 7.29
N THR A 12 5.05 17.76 6.22
CA THR A 12 5.80 18.63 5.32
C THR A 12 4.88 19.59 4.59
N ALA A 13 3.76 19.09 4.04
CA ALA A 13 2.76 19.92 3.38
C ALA A 13 2.21 21.00 4.32
N ARG A 14 1.86 20.62 5.56
CA ARG A 14 1.39 21.54 6.60
C ARG A 14 2.46 22.58 6.96
N SER A 15 3.72 22.18 7.03
CA SER A 15 4.83 23.09 7.34
C SER A 15 5.03 24.12 6.23
N ILE A 16 4.96 23.70 4.96
CA ILE A 16 5.02 24.62 3.81
C ILE A 16 3.85 25.60 3.83
N ALA A 17 2.62 25.10 4.00
CA ALA A 17 1.42 25.94 4.02
C ALA A 17 1.46 27.01 5.13
N LYS A 18 2.03 26.68 6.30
CA LYS A 18 2.23 27.63 7.41
C LYS A 18 3.31 28.66 7.11
N ALA A 19 4.43 28.23 6.52
CA ALA A 19 5.57 29.11 6.27
C ALA A 19 5.31 30.12 5.15
N ILE A 20 4.49 29.76 4.16
CA ILE A 20 4.28 30.58 2.95
C ILE A 20 2.80 30.60 2.54
N PRO A 21 1.89 31.12 3.38
CA PRO A 21 0.43 30.94 3.23
C PRO A 21 -0.15 31.56 1.95
N ALA A 22 0.53 32.53 1.35
CA ALA A 22 0.07 33.20 0.12
C ALA A 22 0.41 32.42 -1.16
N THR A 23 1.28 31.40 -1.10
CA THR A 23 1.66 30.62 -2.30
C THR A 23 0.75 29.41 -2.44
N PRO A 24 0.07 29.22 -3.60
CA PRO A 24 -0.72 28.02 -3.84
C PRO A 24 0.10 26.73 -3.75
N LEU A 25 -0.48 25.70 -3.13
CA LEU A 25 0.14 24.40 -2.88
C LEU A 25 -0.78 23.26 -3.34
N SER A 26 -0.30 22.42 -4.25
CA SER A 26 -0.87 21.10 -4.52
C SER A 26 0.01 20.04 -3.86
N ALA A 27 -0.56 19.26 -2.96
CA ALA A 27 0.19 18.28 -2.17
C ALA A 27 -0.49 16.91 -2.13
N GLU A 28 0.21 15.91 -2.65
CA GLU A 28 -0.16 14.49 -2.54
C GLU A 28 0.53 13.90 -1.30
N THR A 29 -0.25 13.59 -0.25
CA THR A 29 0.30 13.41 1.12
C THR A 29 0.15 12.00 1.71
N GLY A 30 0.07 10.98 0.86
CA GLY A 30 -0.07 9.57 1.26
C GLY A 30 -1.49 9.05 1.13
N GLY A 31 -1.81 7.96 1.82
CA GLY A 31 -3.13 7.33 1.76
C GLY A 31 -3.25 6.09 2.64
N LYS A 32 -4.47 5.74 3.02
CA LYS A 32 -4.81 4.47 3.69
C LYS A 32 -5.83 3.73 2.84
N ASN A 33 -5.34 3.09 1.78
CA ASN A 33 -6.20 2.53 0.73
C ASN A 33 -6.79 1.18 1.15
N VAL A 34 -7.97 0.88 0.62
CA VAL A 34 -8.78 -0.27 1.01
C VAL A 34 -9.19 -1.05 -0.23
N ILE A 35 -9.11 -2.39 -0.15
CA ILE A 35 -9.82 -3.29 -1.06
C ILE A 35 -11.04 -3.84 -0.33
N ILE A 36 -12.20 -3.79 -0.96
CA ILE A 36 -13.46 -4.33 -0.42
C ILE A 36 -13.82 -5.60 -1.20
N LEU A 37 -14.00 -6.72 -0.50
CA LEU A 37 -14.35 -8.02 -1.07
C LEU A 37 -15.74 -8.45 -0.58
N THR A 38 -16.70 -8.47 -1.50
CA THR A 38 -18.05 -9.00 -1.27
C THR A 38 -18.11 -10.50 -1.56
N THR A 39 -19.19 -11.16 -1.17
CA THR A 39 -19.47 -12.57 -1.51
C THR A 39 -19.48 -12.88 -3.00
N SER A 40 -19.88 -11.91 -3.83
CA SER A 40 -19.88 -12.02 -5.30
C SER A 40 -18.50 -11.84 -5.94
N GLY A 41 -17.49 -11.42 -5.18
CA GLY A 41 -16.15 -11.17 -5.70
C GLY A 41 -15.36 -12.45 -5.94
N ASP A 42 -14.59 -12.47 -7.02
CA ASP A 42 -13.63 -13.54 -7.27
C ASP A 42 -12.51 -13.51 -6.22
N ARG A 43 -12.45 -14.56 -5.42
CA ARG A 43 -11.55 -14.65 -4.26
C ARG A 43 -10.10 -14.83 -4.68
N ASP A 44 -9.82 -15.61 -5.72
CA ASP A 44 -8.46 -15.91 -6.15
C ASP A 44 -7.84 -14.70 -6.85
N HIS A 45 -8.60 -14.03 -7.73
CA HIS A 45 -8.20 -12.74 -8.29
C HIS A 45 -8.01 -11.67 -7.22
N THR A 46 -8.88 -11.66 -6.20
CA THR A 46 -8.74 -10.69 -5.11
C THR A 46 -7.47 -10.91 -4.30
N ILE A 47 -7.12 -12.17 -3.98
CA ILE A 47 -5.85 -12.51 -3.29
C ILE A 47 -4.65 -11.97 -4.08
N MET A 48 -4.61 -12.22 -5.40
CA MET A 48 -3.52 -11.74 -6.26
C MET A 48 -3.39 -10.21 -6.26
N ASN A 49 -4.52 -9.50 -6.35
CA ASN A 49 -4.55 -8.04 -6.31
C ASN A 49 -4.12 -7.49 -4.95
N ILE A 50 -4.56 -8.10 -3.85
CA ILE A 50 -4.16 -7.70 -2.50
C ILE A 50 -2.65 -7.84 -2.34
N VAL A 51 -2.10 -9.03 -2.59
CA VAL A 51 -0.69 -9.33 -2.36
C VAL A 51 0.20 -8.41 -3.21
N THR A 52 -0.15 -8.21 -4.48
CA THR A 52 0.58 -7.29 -5.37
C THR A 52 0.50 -5.83 -4.90
N SER A 53 -0.68 -5.40 -4.44
CA SER A 53 -0.89 -4.03 -3.98
C SER A 53 -0.15 -3.74 -2.67
N VAL A 54 -0.25 -4.66 -1.70
CA VAL A 54 0.34 -4.56 -0.36
C VAL A 54 1.87 -4.63 -0.41
N PHE A 55 2.43 -5.65 -1.08
CA PHE A 55 3.85 -5.95 -0.97
C PHE A 55 4.71 -5.40 -2.11
N GLY A 56 4.09 -4.96 -3.21
CA GLY A 56 4.82 -4.28 -4.29
C GLY A 56 5.55 -3.04 -3.77
N ASN A 57 6.83 -2.88 -4.13
CA ASN A 57 7.75 -1.87 -3.58
C ASN A 57 7.85 -1.90 -2.03
N ALA A 58 7.72 -3.08 -1.43
CA ALA A 58 7.64 -3.26 0.03
C ALA A 58 6.51 -2.44 0.68
N GLY A 59 5.43 -2.16 -0.06
CA GLY A 59 4.30 -1.34 0.41
C GLY A 59 4.59 0.16 0.45
N GLN A 60 5.75 0.61 -0.03
CA GLN A 60 6.15 2.02 -0.04
C GLN A 60 5.52 2.76 -1.24
N LYS A 61 4.19 2.80 -1.27
CA LYS A 61 3.39 3.51 -2.27
C LYS A 61 2.25 4.23 -1.57
N CYS A 62 1.97 5.47 -1.96
CA CYS A 62 0.77 6.19 -1.48
C CYS A 62 -0.54 5.46 -1.81
N SER A 63 -0.53 4.63 -2.87
CA SER A 63 -1.63 3.80 -3.35
C SER A 63 -1.64 2.36 -2.83
N ALA A 64 -0.67 1.97 -1.98
CA ALA A 64 -0.62 0.60 -1.45
C ALA A 64 -1.90 0.27 -0.67
N CYS A 65 -2.47 -0.91 -0.92
CA CYS A 65 -3.57 -1.44 -0.12
C CYS A 65 -3.07 -1.65 1.31
N SER A 66 -3.73 -0.99 2.26
CA SER A 66 -3.41 -1.06 3.68
C SER A 66 -4.45 -1.84 4.48
N LEU A 67 -5.62 -2.10 3.89
CA LEU A 67 -6.73 -2.76 4.55
C LEU A 67 -7.52 -3.59 3.54
N LEU A 68 -7.85 -4.81 3.93
CA LEU A 68 -8.87 -5.62 3.27
C LEU A 68 -10.14 -5.59 4.13
N LEU A 69 -11.24 -5.14 3.55
CA LEU A 69 -12.57 -5.30 4.12
C LEU A 69 -13.28 -6.43 3.39
N ALA A 70 -13.42 -7.57 4.04
CA ALA A 70 -14.14 -8.71 3.49
C ALA A 70 -15.50 -8.86 4.15
N GLU A 71 -16.52 -9.22 3.36
CA GLU A 71 -17.80 -9.65 3.88
C GLU A 71 -17.59 -10.84 4.84
N ARG A 72 -18.37 -10.90 5.92
CA ARG A 72 -18.18 -11.85 7.02
C ARG A 72 -18.04 -13.29 6.53
N SER A 73 -18.91 -13.74 5.64
CA SER A 73 -18.90 -15.09 5.09
C SER A 73 -17.64 -15.42 4.28
N VAL A 74 -17.05 -14.43 3.59
CA VAL A 74 -15.76 -14.57 2.89
C VAL A 74 -14.62 -14.62 3.89
N TYR A 75 -14.64 -13.73 4.89
CA TYR A 75 -13.63 -13.71 5.93
C TYR A 75 -13.62 -15.01 6.72
N GLU A 76 -14.79 -15.55 7.11
CA GLU A 76 -14.92 -16.77 7.91
C GLU A 76 -14.57 -18.05 7.13
N ASP A 77 -14.48 -17.99 5.80
CA ASP A 77 -14.04 -19.10 4.96
C ASP A 77 -12.55 -19.42 5.20
N LYS A 78 -12.30 -20.58 5.81
CA LYS A 78 -10.95 -21.07 6.13
C LYS A 78 -10.09 -21.33 4.90
N ASN A 79 -10.67 -21.71 3.77
CA ASN A 79 -9.92 -21.92 2.54
C ASN A 79 -9.43 -20.58 1.98
N PHE A 80 -10.26 -19.53 2.05
CA PHE A 80 -9.84 -18.18 1.66
C PHE A 80 -8.71 -17.67 2.56
N GLN A 81 -8.87 -17.75 3.88
CA GLN A 81 -7.83 -17.36 4.83
C GLN A 81 -6.50 -18.10 4.56
N LYS A 82 -6.58 -19.43 4.40
CA LYS A 82 -5.40 -20.27 4.15
C LYS A 82 -4.70 -19.88 2.85
N LYS A 83 -5.44 -19.72 1.75
CA LYS A 83 -4.85 -19.31 0.46
C LYS A 83 -4.20 -17.93 0.55
N LEU A 84 -4.85 -16.95 1.19
CA LEU A 84 -4.28 -15.61 1.34
C LEU A 84 -2.96 -15.65 2.13
N ILE A 85 -2.91 -16.41 3.23
CA ILE A 85 -1.69 -16.59 4.03
C ILE A 85 -0.60 -17.29 3.22
N ASP A 86 -0.96 -18.36 2.50
CA ASP A 86 -0.01 -19.14 1.70
C ASP A 86 0.65 -18.27 0.62
N VAL A 87 -0.14 -17.52 -0.15
CA VAL A 87 0.39 -16.61 -1.16
C VAL A 87 1.24 -15.51 -0.52
N ALA A 88 0.78 -14.88 0.56
CA ALA A 88 1.53 -13.81 1.22
C ALA A 88 2.88 -14.30 1.80
N THR A 89 2.91 -15.52 2.36
CA THR A 89 4.13 -16.10 2.97
C THR A 89 5.07 -16.74 1.95
N SER A 90 4.58 -17.06 0.74
CA SER A 90 5.39 -17.57 -0.37
C SER A 90 6.31 -16.51 -1.00
N MET A 91 6.05 -15.22 -0.75
CA MET A 91 6.81 -14.12 -1.35
C MET A 91 8.24 -14.08 -0.80
N LYS A 92 9.22 -14.10 -1.71
CA LYS A 92 10.63 -13.96 -1.34
C LYS A 92 11.00 -12.48 -1.22
N ALA A 93 11.45 -12.09 -0.03
CA ALA A 93 11.97 -10.76 0.25
C ALA A 93 13.50 -10.79 0.30
N GLY A 94 14.16 -9.76 -0.22
CA GLY A 94 15.61 -9.63 -0.11
C GLY A 94 16.25 -8.65 -1.09
N ASN A 95 17.51 -8.90 -1.39
CA ASN A 95 18.30 -8.08 -2.30
C ASN A 95 17.64 -8.00 -3.70
N VAL A 96 17.47 -6.77 -4.20
CA VAL A 96 16.86 -6.47 -5.51
C VAL A 96 17.66 -7.02 -6.70
N TRP A 97 18.95 -7.31 -6.52
CA TRP A 97 19.80 -7.91 -7.56
C TRP A 97 19.60 -9.43 -7.71
N ASN A 98 18.89 -10.07 -6.76
CA ASN A 98 18.48 -11.46 -6.91
C ASN A 98 17.08 -11.50 -7.55
N PRO A 99 16.93 -11.95 -8.81
CA PRO A 99 15.65 -11.94 -9.51
C PRO A 99 14.59 -12.87 -8.87
N GLY A 100 15.00 -13.79 -7.98
CA GLY A 100 14.07 -14.60 -7.21
C GLY A 100 13.34 -13.84 -6.11
N ASN A 101 13.81 -12.64 -5.73
CA ASN A 101 13.14 -11.79 -4.74
C ASN A 101 12.10 -10.91 -5.41
N VAL A 102 10.88 -10.93 -4.90
CA VAL A 102 9.74 -10.14 -5.40
C VAL A 102 9.38 -8.99 -4.47
N VAL A 103 9.93 -8.96 -3.25
CA VAL A 103 9.81 -7.85 -2.30
C VAL A 103 11.20 -7.30 -2.00
N GLY A 104 11.41 -6.02 -2.34
CA GLY A 104 12.65 -5.31 -2.04
C GLY A 104 12.73 -4.81 -0.59
N PRO A 105 13.83 -4.15 -0.20
CA PRO A 105 13.97 -3.55 1.12
C PRO A 105 13.16 -2.25 1.26
N MET A 106 12.96 -1.83 2.50
CA MET A 106 12.55 -0.46 2.81
C MET A 106 13.66 0.53 2.46
N ILE A 107 13.31 1.79 2.19
CA ILE A 107 14.28 2.85 1.88
C ILE A 107 15.21 3.15 3.07
N THR A 108 14.75 2.87 4.29
CA THR A 108 15.50 3.09 5.53
C THR A 108 15.11 2.05 6.57
N ASN A 109 16.04 1.76 7.49
CA ASN A 109 15.83 0.88 8.63
C ASN A 109 15.41 1.64 9.90
N LYS A 110 15.24 2.97 9.80
CA LYS A 110 14.74 3.79 10.91
C LYS A 110 13.28 3.42 11.18
N LYS A 111 13.00 3.01 12.41
CA LYS A 111 11.64 2.83 12.92
C LYS A 111 10.99 4.17 13.18
#